data_AF-A0A1G0TBG2-F1
#
_entry.id   AF-A0A1G0TBG2-F1
#
_cell.length_a   1.000
_cell.length_b   1.000
_cell.length_c   1.000
_cell.angle_alpha   90.00
_cell.angle_beta   90.00
_cell.angle_gamma   90.00
#
_symmetry.space_group_name_H-M   'P 1'
#
loop_
_entity.id
_entity.type
_entity.pdbx_description
1 polymer ?
#
loop_
_entity_poly.entity_id
_entity_poly.type
_entity_poly.pdbx_seq_one_letter_code
_entity_poly.pdbx_strand_id
1 'polypeptide(L)' 'KSALSHKVKANQLVVVEDFNFDSPKTKEFTKILTNLKLSGKKTLLLTNGNLTAVYKSGRNISKVKILEADKAS' A
#
# COMPACT_ATOMS: atom_id res chain seq x y z
N LYS A 1 -16.49 -4.17 13.17
CA LYS A 1 -16.41 -2.70 13.45
C LYS A 1 -15.20 -2.32 14.34
N SER A 2 -14.04 -2.98 14.19
CA SER A 2 -13.00 -2.93 15.23
C SER A 2 -11.63 -2.51 14.68
N ALA A 3 -10.94 -3.37 13.92
CA ALA A 3 -9.55 -3.14 13.53
C ALA A 3 -9.29 -1.86 12.70
N LEU A 4 -10.05 -1.60 11.63
CA LEU A 4 -9.86 -0.39 10.81
C LEU A 4 -10.18 0.89 11.59
N SER A 5 -11.25 0.89 12.37
CA SER A 5 -11.62 2.03 13.23
C SER A 5 -10.49 2.34 14.24
N HIS A 6 -9.82 1.33 14.79
CA HIS A 6 -8.64 1.53 15.64
C HIS A 6 -7.46 2.14 14.87
N LYS A 7 -7.21 1.73 13.63
CA LYS A 7 -6.17 2.31 12.77
C LYS A 7 -6.43 3.77 12.44
N VAL A 8 -7.69 4.15 12.21
CA VAL A 8 -8.09 5.55 12.00
C VAL A 8 -7.84 6.37 13.27
N LYS A 9 -8.31 5.90 14.43
CA LYS A 9 -8.08 6.58 15.72
C LYS A 9 -6.59 6.75 16.05
N ALA A 10 -5.75 5.82 15.61
CA ALA A 10 -4.31 5.86 15.80
C ALA A 10 -3.57 6.68 14.71
N ASN A 11 -4.27 7.35 13.78
CA ASN A 11 -3.68 8.05 12.63
C ASN A 11 -2.75 7.18 11.78
N GLN A 12 -3.09 5.89 11.64
CA GLN A 12 -2.34 4.88 10.88
C GLN A 12 -3.02 4.49 9.56
N LEU A 13 -4.12 5.15 9.21
CA LEU A 13 -4.81 4.96 7.94
C LEU A 13 -4.60 6.20 7.07
N VAL A 14 -4.12 5.99 5.86
CA VAL A 14 -3.90 7.04 4.85
C VAL A 14 -4.65 6.64 3.60
N VAL A 15 -5.40 7.58 3.03
CA VAL A 15 -6.07 7.43 1.75
C VAL A 15 -5.23 8.15 0.70
N VAL A 16 -5.00 7.49 -0.42
CA VAL A 16 -4.26 8.03 -1.56
C VAL A 16 -5.13 7.87 -2.80
N GLU A 17 -5.30 8.96 -3.54
CA GLU A 17 -6.04 8.98 -4.81
C GLU A 17 -5.10 8.63 -5.97
N ASP A 18 -5.67 8.03 -7.03
CA ASP A 18 -5.00 7.73 -8.30
C ASP A 18 -3.68 6.95 -8.18
N PHE A 19 -3.68 5.87 -7.39
CA PHE A 19 -2.52 5.01 -7.22
C PHE A 19 -2.42 3.93 -8.31
N ASN A 20 -1.79 4.24 -9.45
CA ASN A 20 -1.53 3.29 -10.53
C ASN A 20 -0.13 3.47 -11.15
N PHE A 21 0.39 2.43 -11.81
CA PHE A 21 1.65 2.48 -12.56
C PHE A 21 1.45 1.94 -13.97
N ASP A 22 2.03 2.61 -14.96
CA ASP A 22 2.04 2.12 -16.35
C ASP A 22 2.92 0.87 -16.52
N SER A 23 3.97 0.75 -15.71
CA SER A 23 4.93 -0.35 -15.77
C SER A 23 5.45 -0.70 -14.37
N PRO A 24 5.83 -1.97 -14.14
CA PRO A 24 6.31 -2.39 -12.82
C PRO A 24 7.69 -1.77 -12.51
N LYS A 25 7.74 -0.83 -11.56
CA LYS A 25 8.94 -0.09 -11.14
C LYS A 25 9.08 -0.03 -9.63
N THR A 26 9.94 -0.88 -9.06
CA THR A 26 10.19 -0.91 -7.61
C THR A 26 10.83 0.37 -7.07
N LYS A 27 11.71 1.02 -7.84
CA LYS A 27 12.35 2.29 -7.44
C LYS A 27 11.31 3.39 -7.20
N GLU A 28 10.31 3.47 -8.07
CA GLU A 28 9.24 4.45 -7.99
C GLU A 28 8.33 4.19 -6.79
N PHE A 29 7.98 2.92 -6.57
CA PHE A 29 7.24 2.50 -5.38
C PHE A 29 7.98 2.86 -4.08
N THR A 30 9.28 2.58 -4.00
CA THR A 30 10.10 2.94 -2.82
C THR A 30 10.17 4.46 -2.60
N LYS A 31 10.23 5.25 -3.68
CA LYS A 31 10.17 6.72 -3.60
C LYS A 31 8.85 7.17 -2.99
N ILE A 32 7.72 6.60 -3.41
CA ILE A 32 6.40 6.93 -2.85
C ILE A 32 6.32 6.54 -1.36
N LEU A 33 6.77 5.34 -0.99
CA LEU A 33 6.83 4.93 0.43
C LEU A 33 7.67 5.89 1.28
N THR A 34 8.76 6.43 0.72
CA THR A 34 9.63 7.38 1.40
C THR A 34 8.94 8.73 1.56
N ASN A 35 8.30 9.23 0.50
CA ASN A 35 7.53 10.47 0.52
C ASN A 35 6.37 10.42 1.53
N LEU A 36 5.72 9.27 1.66
CA LEU A 36 4.65 9.02 2.64
C LEU A 36 5.19 8.74 4.06
N LYS A 37 6.51 8.75 4.27
CA LYS A 37 7.17 8.44 5.55
C LYS A 37 6.82 7.03 6.08
N LEU A 38 6.63 6.10 5.16
CA LEU A 38 6.31 4.69 5.40
C LEU A 38 7.52 3.76 5.21
N SER A 39 8.67 4.30 4.79
CA SER A 39 9.90 3.53 4.63
C SER A 39 10.26 2.78 5.92
N GLY A 40 10.53 1.48 5.79
CA GLY A 40 10.88 0.59 6.91
C GLY A 40 9.73 0.20 7.86
N LYS A 41 8.53 0.76 7.68
CA LYS A 41 7.33 0.44 8.47
C LYS A 41 6.54 -0.70 7.83
N LYS A 42 5.96 -1.56 8.68
CA LYS A 42 5.04 -2.62 8.21
C LYS A 42 3.79 -1.99 7.64
N THR A 43 3.63 -2.07 6.32
CA THR A 43 2.62 -1.35 5.57
C THR A 43 1.77 -2.33 4.79
N LEU A 44 0.45 -2.17 4.87
CA LEU A 44 -0.52 -2.86 4.05
C LEU A 44 -1.09 -1.85 3.04
N LEU A 45 -0.87 -2.09 1.75
CA LEU A 45 -1.50 -1.33 0.68
C LEU A 45 -2.74 -2.10 0.22
N LEU A 46 -3.88 -1.44 0.24
CA LEU A 46 -5.14 -1.95 -0.28
C LEU A 46 -5.43 -1.30 -1.62
N THR A 47 -5.62 -2.10 -2.66
CA THR A 47 -5.91 -1.62 -4.02
C THR A 47 -7.37 -1.84 -4.38
N ASN A 48 -7.90 -0.98 -5.26
CA ASN A 48 -9.20 -1.17 -5.88
C ASN A 48 -9.08 -2.23 -7.00
N GLY A 49 -9.21 -3.50 -6.61
CA GLY A 49 -9.02 -4.64 -7.51
C GLY A 49 -7.55 -4.96 -7.83
N ASN A 50 -7.35 -5.74 -8.88
CA ASN A 50 -6.05 -6.31 -9.23
C ASN A 50 -5.18 -5.33 -10.04
N LEU A 51 -4.31 -4.59 -9.35
CA LEU A 51 -3.32 -3.73 -9.98
C LEU A 51 -1.99 -4.46 -10.12
N THR A 52 -1.80 -5.18 -11.24
CA THR A 52 -0.63 -6.05 -11.46
C THR A 52 0.69 -5.27 -11.46
N ALA A 53 0.74 -4.07 -12.06
CA ALA A 53 1.95 -3.23 -12.07
C ALA A 53 2.34 -2.77 -10.66
N VAL A 54 1.36 -2.35 -9.86
CA VAL A 54 1.51 -2.00 -8.44
C VAL A 54 2.04 -3.20 -7.64
N TYR A 55 1.37 -4.35 -7.77
CA TYR A 55 1.74 -5.58 -7.07
C TYR A 55 3.18 -6.01 -7.39
N LYS A 56 3.54 -6.06 -8.68
CA LYS A 56 4.90 -6.43 -9.12
C LYS A 56 5.94 -5.42 -8.65
N SER A 57 5.60 -4.14 -8.55
CA SER A 57 6.52 -3.09 -8.09
C SER A 57 6.85 -3.23 -6.60
N GLY A 58 5.85 -3.55 -5.77
CA GLY A 58 6.01 -3.60 -4.31
C GLY A 58 6.30 -4.97 -3.71
N ARG A 59 6.02 -6.09 -4.42
CA ARG A 59 6.17 -7.45 -3.85
C ARG A 59 7.58 -7.82 -3.37
N ASN A 60 8.61 -7.12 -3.85
CA ASN A 60 10.00 -7.36 -3.46
C ASN A 60 10.44 -6.51 -2.25
N ILE A 61 9.61 -5.57 -1.79
CA ILE A 61 9.93 -4.68 -0.68
C ILE A 61 9.56 -5.38 0.63
N SER A 62 10.54 -5.57 1.50
CA SER A 62 10.31 -6.16 2.80
C SER A 62 9.35 -5.29 3.64
N LYS A 63 8.52 -5.94 4.46
CA LYS A 63 7.51 -5.30 5.32
C LYS A 63 6.34 -4.62 4.57
N VAL A 64 6.28 -4.69 3.25
CA VAL A 64 5.13 -4.23 2.46
C VAL A 64 4.29 -5.44 2.05
N LYS A 65 2.98 -5.36 2.26
CA LYS A 65 2.01 -6.31 1.71
C LYS A 65 1.01 -5.55 0.85
N ILE A 66 0.70 -6.09 -0.32
CA ILE A 66 -0.29 -5.54 -1.23
C ILE A 66 -1.44 -6.54 -1.31
N LEU A 67 -2.66 -6.08 -1.08
CA LEU A 67 -3.88 -6.89 -1.18
C LEU A 67 -4.97 -6.08 -1.87
N GLU A 68 -5.89 -6.80 -2.51
CA GLU A 68 -7.12 -6.21 -3.01
C GLU A 68 -8.04 -5.90 -1.82
N ALA A 69 -8.69 -4.74 -1.82
CA ALA A 69 -9.55 -4.32 -0.70
C ALA A 69 -10.67 -5.33 -0.40
N ASP A 70 -11.23 -5.96 -1.43
CA ASP A 70 -12.29 -6.97 -1.30
C ASP A 70 -11.82 -8.26 -0.61
N LYS A 71 -10.51 -8.51 -0.59
CA LYS A 71 -9.88 -9.67 0.06
C LYS A 71 -9.35 -9.36 1.47
N ALA A 72 -9.65 -8.18 2.01
CA ALA A 72 -9.18 -7.76 3.34
C ALA A 72 -10.04 -8.26 4.52
N SER A 73 -10.93 -9.22 4.26
CA SER A 73 -11.81 -9.88 5.24
C SER A 73 -11.12 -11.00 6.01
#